data_AF-A0A0W8DNI4-F1
#
_entry.id   AF-A0A0W8DNI4-F1
#
_cell.length_a   1.000
_cell.length_b   1.000
_cell.length_c   1.000
_cell.angle_alpha   90.00
_cell.angle_beta   90.00
_cell.angle_gamma   90.00
#
_symmetry.space_group_name_H-M   'P 1'
#
loop_
_entity.id
_entity.type
_entity.pdbx_description
1 polymer ?
#
loop_
_entity_poly.entity_id
_entity_poly.type
_entity_poly.pdbx_seq_one_letter_code
_entity_poly.pdbx_strand_id
1 'polypeptide(L)'
;MSIVQGAFNGSTGMWVKDSDGTVSITFKSVDTKDVTVNIKLSGDKVAEVPVLAGKTVTWKSNVTTLGGETLYLDRWRPGFLGLRGTGGGSLLLWVPRSTIGSLDLTAVLNAT
;
A
#
# COMPACT_ATOMS: atom_id res chain seq x y z
N MET A 1 8.67 -4.33 -7.76
CA MET A 1 7.87 -4.51 -6.53
C MET A 1 8.53 -5.60 -5.70
N SER A 2 8.65 -5.42 -4.39
CA SER A 2 9.15 -6.42 -3.45
C SER A 2 8.15 -6.59 -2.31
N ILE A 3 7.96 -7.82 -1.85
CA ILE A 3 7.07 -8.16 -0.75
C ILE A 3 7.92 -8.81 0.34
N VAL A 4 7.82 -8.29 1.55
CA VAL A 4 8.50 -8.80 2.74
C VAL A 4 7.44 -9.37 3.66
N GLN A 5 7.57 -10.66 3.99
CA GLN A 5 6.57 -11.43 4.74
C GLN A 5 5.21 -11.56 4.02
N GLY A 6 4.34 -12.44 4.52
CA GLY A 6 3.18 -12.94 3.78
C GLY A 6 2.00 -11.99 3.62
N ALA A 7 1.93 -10.87 4.35
CA ALA A 7 0.72 -10.03 4.35
C ALA A 7 0.35 -9.52 2.96
N PHE A 8 1.34 -9.22 2.10
CA PHE A 8 1.10 -8.66 0.78
C PHE A 8 1.20 -9.68 -0.37
N ASN A 9 1.33 -10.97 -0.07
CA ASN A 9 1.39 -12.01 -1.10
C ASN A 9 0.17 -11.98 -2.03
N GLY A 10 0.41 -12.08 -3.33
CA GLY A 10 -0.64 -11.98 -4.36
C GLY A 10 -0.98 -10.55 -4.79
N SER A 11 -0.29 -9.53 -4.25
CA SER A 11 -0.42 -8.16 -4.74
C SER A 11 0.12 -8.02 -6.17
N THR A 12 -0.48 -7.12 -6.94
CA THR A 12 -0.13 -6.85 -8.34
C THR A 12 -0.09 -5.35 -8.60
N GLY A 13 0.90 -4.88 -9.34
CA GLY A 13 1.01 -3.47 -9.73
C GLY A 13 1.26 -3.32 -11.22
N MET A 14 0.63 -2.33 -11.84
CA MET A 14 0.78 -1.98 -13.24
C MET A 14 1.11 -0.49 -13.38
N TRP A 15 2.15 -0.20 -14.15
CA TRP A 15 2.46 1.16 -14.57
C TRP A 15 1.92 1.38 -15.98
N VAL A 16 1.12 2.43 -16.15
CA VAL A 16 0.59 2.86 -17.43
C VAL A 16 1.35 4.12 -17.85
N LYS A 17 2.13 3.99 -18.92
CA LYS A 17 2.81 5.14 -19.53
C LYS A 17 1.79 6.01 -20.27
N ASP A 18 2.04 7.32 -20.32
CA ASP A 18 1.25 8.32 -21.07
C ASP A 18 -0.23 8.38 -20.61
N SER A 19 -0.40 8.56 -19.29
CA SER A 19 -1.68 8.60 -18.59
C SER A 19 -1.80 9.84 -17.68
N ASP A 20 -2.93 9.99 -17.00
CA ASP A 20 -3.38 11.16 -16.24
C ASP A 20 -2.58 11.51 -14.97
N GLY A 21 -1.51 10.78 -14.63
CA GLY A 21 -0.73 11.06 -13.43
C GLY A 21 -1.29 10.44 -12.14
N THR A 22 -2.40 9.70 -12.19
CA THR A 22 -3.04 9.12 -11.02
C THR A 22 -2.23 7.99 -10.40
N VAL A 23 -2.11 7.97 -9.07
CA VAL A 23 -1.70 6.79 -8.31
C VAL A 23 -2.91 6.23 -7.59
N SER A 24 -3.35 5.04 -7.97
CA SER A 24 -4.47 4.33 -7.38
C SER A 24 -3.97 3.09 -6.65
N ILE A 25 -4.26 2.99 -5.36
CA ILE A 25 -3.93 1.82 -4.54
C ILE A 25 -5.23 1.23 -4.01
N THR A 26 -5.56 0.03 -4.50
CA THR A 26 -6.71 -0.74 -4.06
C THR A 26 -6.25 -1.79 -3.05
N PHE A 27 -6.59 -1.57 -1.78
CA PHE A 27 -6.38 -2.53 -0.72
C PHE A 27 -7.50 -3.56 -0.72
N LYS A 28 -7.17 -4.83 -0.94
CA LYS A 28 -8.12 -5.95 -0.88
C LYS A 28 -7.82 -6.78 0.36
N SER A 29 -8.60 -6.57 1.41
CA SER A 29 -8.47 -7.37 2.63
C SER A 29 -9.10 -8.74 2.44
N VAL A 30 -8.27 -9.78 2.59
CA VAL A 30 -8.70 -11.17 2.80
C VAL A 30 -8.44 -11.60 4.25
N ASP A 31 -8.03 -10.65 5.10
CA ASP A 31 -7.89 -10.86 6.53
C ASP A 31 -9.28 -10.98 7.19
N THR A 32 -9.31 -11.72 8.30
CA THR A 32 -10.46 -11.91 9.18
C THR A 32 -10.59 -10.78 10.21
N LYS A 33 -9.62 -9.87 10.27
CA LYS A 33 -9.56 -8.77 11.24
C LYS A 33 -9.33 -7.44 10.54
N ASP A 34 -9.76 -6.39 11.21
CA ASP A 34 -9.49 -5.02 10.77
C ASP A 34 -8.00 -4.71 10.88
N VAL A 35 -7.50 -4.01 9.87
CA VAL A 35 -6.09 -3.68 9.73
C VAL A 35 -5.95 -2.24 9.30
N THR A 36 -4.78 -1.68 9.55
CA THR A 36 -4.41 -0.35 9.07
C THR A 36 -3.18 -0.47 8.21
N VAL A 37 -3.18 0.21 7.06
CA VAL A 37 -2.01 0.29 6.19
C VAL A 37 -1.40 1.68 6.30
N ASN A 38 -0.15 1.75 6.72
CA ASN A 38 0.62 2.98 6.58
C ASN A 38 1.17 3.04 5.16
N ILE A 39 0.95 4.17 4.51
CA ILE A 39 1.58 4.52 3.24
C ILE A 39 2.73 5.46 3.59
N LYS A 40 3.94 5.09 3.18
CA LYS A 40 5.14 5.88 3.44
C LYS A 40 5.89 6.16 2.15
N LEU A 41 6.53 7.31 2.10
CA LEU A 41 7.44 7.72 1.04
C LEU A 41 8.84 7.83 1.65
N SER A 42 9.81 7.08 1.13
CA SER A 42 11.19 7.06 1.64
C SER A 42 11.33 6.82 3.16
N GLY A 43 10.34 6.15 3.76
CA GLY A 43 10.29 5.83 5.20
C GLY A 43 9.35 6.73 6.02
N ASP A 44 8.98 7.91 5.51
CA ASP A 44 8.10 8.85 6.21
C ASP A 44 6.63 8.61 5.89
N LYS A 45 5.78 8.61 6.92
CA LYS A 45 4.35 8.33 6.75
C LYS A 45 3.62 9.49 6.08
N VAL A 46 2.99 9.20 4.94
CA VAL A 46 2.17 10.16 4.17
C VAL A 46 0.68 9.93 4.33
N ALA A 47 0.26 8.69 4.59
CA ALA A 47 -1.12 8.37 4.87
C ALA A 47 -1.26 7.14 5.77
N GLU A 48 -2.41 7.02 6.42
CA GLU A 48 -2.80 5.88 7.23
C GLU A 48 -4.23 5.49 6.81
N VAL A 49 -4.39 4.29 6.26
CA VAL A 49 -5.66 3.84 5.64
C VAL A 49 -6.22 2.68 6.45
N PRO A 50 -7.37 2.85 7.14
CA PRO A 50 -8.06 1.74 7.78
C PRO A 50 -8.74 0.87 6.72
N VAL A 51 -8.57 -0.45 6.83
CA VAL A 51 -9.18 -1.44 5.94
C VAL A 51 -9.85 -2.51 6.80
N LEU A 52 -11.18 -2.54 6.79
CA LEU A 52 -11.95 -3.50 7.56
C LEU A 52 -11.79 -4.92 7.00
N ALA A 53 -12.01 -5.92 7.86
CA ALA A 53 -11.96 -7.33 7.51
C ALA A 53 -12.83 -7.65 6.28
N GLY A 54 -12.26 -8.35 5.30
CA GLY A 54 -12.95 -8.73 4.06
C GLY A 54 -13.38 -7.57 3.15
N LYS A 55 -12.99 -6.31 3.45
CA LYS A 55 -13.36 -5.15 2.64
C LYS A 55 -12.27 -4.75 1.65
N THR A 56 -12.71 -4.03 0.62
CA THR A 56 -11.84 -3.40 -0.36
C THR A 56 -11.94 -1.89 -0.24
N VAL A 57 -10.80 -1.21 -0.18
CA VAL A 57 -10.71 0.25 -0.06
C VAL A 57 -9.72 0.76 -1.09
N THR A 58 -10.09 1.78 -1.84
CA THR A 58 -9.17 2.45 -2.77
C THR A 58 -8.71 3.77 -2.19
N TRP A 59 -7.39 3.94 -2.10
CA TRP A 59 -6.74 5.20 -1.80
C TRP A 59 -6.15 5.78 -3.08
N LYS A 60 -6.28 7.08 -3.29
CA LYS A 60 -5.77 7.78 -4.47
C LYS A 60 -4.82 8.90 -4.10
N SER A 61 -3.83 9.10 -4.95
CA SER A 61 -2.90 10.23 -4.95
C SER A 61 -2.44 10.47 -6.40
N ASN A 62 -1.30 11.09 -6.60
CA ASN A 62 -0.75 11.39 -7.90
C ASN A 62 0.78 11.20 -7.94
N VAL A 63 1.31 11.04 -9.15
CA VAL A 63 2.74 10.82 -9.39
C VAL A 63 3.57 12.07 -9.08
N THR A 64 2.98 13.28 -9.13
CA THR A 64 3.68 14.50 -8.71
C THR A 64 4.02 14.48 -7.21
N THR A 65 3.19 13.84 -6.38
CA THR A 65 3.41 13.72 -4.93
C THR A 65 4.31 12.54 -4.56
N LEU A 66 4.17 11.40 -5.27
CA LEU A 66 4.82 10.15 -4.89
C LEU A 66 6.00 9.73 -5.78
N GLY A 67 6.19 10.39 -6.93
CA GLY A 67 7.12 9.98 -7.97
C GLY A 67 8.58 10.28 -7.66
N GLY A 68 9.46 9.36 -8.05
CA GLY A 68 10.91 9.45 -7.85
C GLY A 68 11.38 8.88 -6.51
N GLU A 69 10.47 8.32 -5.72
CA GLU A 69 10.76 7.76 -4.40
C GLU A 69 10.20 6.34 -4.26
N THR A 70 10.68 5.64 -3.23
CA THR A 70 10.16 4.31 -2.89
C THR A 70 8.93 4.46 -2.01
N LEU A 71 7.82 3.91 -2.49
CA LEU A 71 6.59 3.73 -1.75
C LEU A 71 6.72 2.48 -0.86
N TYR A 72 6.42 2.63 0.42
CA TYR A 72 6.31 1.52 1.37
C TYR A 72 4.88 1.43 1.87
N LEU A 73 4.33 0.23 1.84
CA LEU A 73 3.06 -0.12 2.45
C LEU A 73 3.34 -1.03 3.63
N ASP A 74 3.01 -0.58 4.84
CA ASP A 74 3.17 -1.38 6.06
C ASP A 74 1.80 -1.69 6.62
N ARG A 75 1.46 -2.98 6.64
CA ARG A 75 0.23 -3.45 7.29
C ARG A 75 0.50 -3.64 8.78
N TRP A 76 -0.35 -3.07 9.63
CA TRP A 76 -0.27 -3.26 11.07
C TRP A 76 -1.65 -3.40 11.70
N ARG A 77 -1.68 -3.99 12.90
CA ARG A 77 -2.86 -4.05 13.77
C ARG A 77 -2.46 -3.77 15.22
N PRO A 78 -3.29 -3.06 16.00
CA PRO A 78 -3.01 -2.90 17.42
C PRO A 78 -3.05 -4.26 18.12
N GLY A 79 -1.99 -4.56 18.88
CA GLY A 79 -1.96 -5.73 19.77
C GLY A 79 -2.80 -5.53 21.03
N PHE A 80 -2.83 -6.55 21.90
CA PHE A 80 -3.58 -6.52 23.18
C PHE A 80 -3.20 -5.32 24.08
N LEU A 81 -1.99 -4.77 23.94
CA LEU A 81 -1.51 -3.60 24.67
C LEU A 81 -1.63 -2.27 23.88
N GLY A 82 -2.33 -2.26 22.74
CA GLY A 82 -2.42 -1.09 21.86
C GLY A 82 -1.11 -0.74 21.12
N LEU A 83 -0.07 -1.55 21.28
CA LEU A 83 1.21 -1.36 20.60
C LEU A 83 1.06 -1.64 19.10
N ARG A 84 1.62 -0.75 18.29
CA ARG A 84 1.66 -0.88 16.82
C ARG A 84 2.64 -1.99 16.45
N GLY A 85 2.14 -3.18 16.13
CA GLY A 85 2.95 -4.29 15.61
C GLY A 85 2.90 -4.35 14.09
N THR A 86 4.06 -4.33 13.43
CA THR A 86 4.19 -4.49 11.96
C THR A 86 4.26 -5.95 11.51
N GLY A 87 3.95 -6.90 12.40
CA GLY A 87 4.16 -8.34 12.23
C GLY A 87 3.42 -9.01 11.07
N GLY A 88 2.79 -8.26 10.16
CA GLY A 88 2.23 -8.79 8.93
C GLY A 88 3.17 -8.74 7.74
N GLY A 89 4.03 -7.73 7.65
CA GLY A 89 4.91 -7.52 6.50
C GLY A 89 4.71 -6.18 5.80
N SER A 90 5.50 -6.00 4.74
CA SER A 90 5.58 -4.76 3.97
C SER A 90 5.60 -5.03 2.47
N LEU A 91 5.06 -4.10 1.69
CA LEU A 91 5.22 -4.05 0.24
C LEU A 91 6.00 -2.80 -0.13
N LEU A 92 7.02 -2.97 -0.99
CA LEU A 92 7.87 -1.91 -1.47
C LEU A 92 7.76 -1.79 -2.99
N LEU A 93 7.58 -0.57 -3.48
CA LEU A 93 7.50 -0.28 -4.90
C LEU A 93 8.12 1.08 -5.20
N TRP A 94 9.04 1.14 -6.15
CA TRP A 94 9.52 2.43 -6.67
C TRP A 94 8.48 3.02 -7.63
N VAL A 95 8.12 4.29 -7.41
CA VAL A 95 7.19 5.01 -8.29
C VAL A 95 8.01 5.88 -9.25
N PRO A 96 7.86 5.71 -10.58
CA PRO A 96 8.59 6.54 -11.53
C PRO A 96 8.32 8.03 -11.37
N ARG A 97 9.37 8.85 -11.45
CA ARG A 97 9.20 10.30 -11.60
C ARG A 97 8.69 10.59 -13.01
N SER A 98 7.44 11.01 -13.12
CA SER A 98 6.78 11.33 -14.40
C SER A 98 5.69 12.37 -14.19
N THR A 99 5.40 13.16 -15.22
CA THR A 99 4.24 14.06 -15.27
C THR A 99 3.04 13.45 -16.01
N ILE A 100 3.24 12.33 -16.72
CA ILE A 100 2.27 11.74 -17.65
C ILE A 100 2.19 10.21 -17.51
N GLY A 101 2.21 9.65 -16.31
CA GLY A 101 2.07 8.21 -16.13
C GLY A 101 1.30 7.89 -14.86
N SER A 102 0.64 6.73 -14.82
CA SER A 102 -0.25 6.36 -13.72
C SER A 102 0.13 4.99 -13.16
N LEU A 103 -0.03 4.83 -11.85
CA LEU A 103 0.17 3.57 -11.15
C LEU A 103 -1.18 3.02 -10.71
N ASP A 104 -1.48 1.79 -11.09
CA ASP A 104 -2.57 1.00 -10.52
C ASP A 104 -2.02 -0.18 -9.73
N LEU A 105 -2.22 -0.15 -8.42
CA LEU A 105 -1.71 -1.14 -7.47
C LEU A 105 -2.88 -1.82 -6.76
N THR A 106 -3.00 -3.13 -6.91
CA THR A 106 -3.85 -3.96 -6.05
C THR A 106 -2.98 -4.58 -4.96
N ALA A 107 -3.14 -4.11 -3.73
CA ALA A 107 -2.45 -4.61 -2.55
C ALA A 107 -3.36 -5.59 -1.78
N VAL A 108 -3.03 -6.88 -1.81
CA VAL A 108 -3.75 -7.91 -1.03
C VAL A 108 -3.30 -7.81 0.42
N LEU A 109 -4.23 -7.89 1.37
CA LEU A 109 -3.92 -7.92 2.81
C LEU A 109 -4.36 -9.28 3.37
N ASN A 110 -3.39 -10.18 3.53
CA ASN A 110 -3.59 -11.53 4.06
C ASN A 110 -3.58 -11.56 5.58
N ALA A 111 -4.27 -12.55 6.14
CA ALA A 111 -4.10 -12.93 7.54
C ALA A 111 -2.70 -13.50 7.76
N THR A 112 -2.01 -13.04 8.81
CA THR A 112 -0.68 -13.49 9.24
C THR A 112 -0.59 -13.48 10.74
#